data_AF-A0A673MNF2-F1
#
_entry.id   AF-A0A673MNF2-F1
#
_cell.length_a   1.000
_cell.length_b   1.000
_cell.length_c   1.000
_cell.angle_alpha   90.00
_cell.angle_beta   90.00
_cell.angle_gamma   90.00
#
_symmetry.space_group_name_H-M   'P 1'
#
loop_
_entity.id
_entity.type
_entity.pdbx_description
1 polymer ?
#
loop_
_entity_poly.entity_id
_entity_poly.type
_entity_poly.pdbx_seq_one_letter_code
_entity_poly.pdbx_strand_id
1 'polypeptide(L)'
;FVKHFLKKRKQSLLSSGKEKLTLRQELGLTSAVSLVAGIMIGSGIFMSPQFVLAYVGSSGASLIIWAVCGIVCMCTALSYAEMGTIIKESGGDYSYILRIYGHCPANMVVIAFTTMFVMKPFGIIAGSLSFAKYALAPFYPGCTAPILVVKCIAAACVLVIATANVLNIRFTIAAQAVFMVAKFVGLMIIVIGGIITLLQGNYGSLYNLESAFADTKLGISTVGMALYQCLWSYAGWLVNLPRALMIAIPMVTMLYLLVNVSYLVVMTPTEMISSSAVAVTWGNKVLGGWGWVMSIAAALSALSSLNGSFFSGGRVCYVAAREGHMPDILAMAHMCRLTPSPALIFNTIIALIVLIPGDFQAIVNYFRYSNFFFFSFLLYNGSNSHHAKGHIWYKH
;
A
#
# COMPACT_ATOMS: atom_id res chain seq x y z
N PHE A 1 24.50 23.73 41.36
CA PHE A 1 23.48 22.68 41.18
C PHE A 1 23.44 22.11 39.75
N VAL A 2 23.25 22.94 38.71
CA VAL A 2 23.14 22.50 37.30
C VAL A 2 24.40 21.79 36.75
N LYS A 3 25.61 22.27 37.06
CA LYS A 3 26.86 21.60 36.65
C LYS A 3 27.07 20.22 37.30
N HIS A 4 26.58 20.04 38.54
CA HIS A 4 26.67 18.77 39.25
C HIS A 4 25.64 17.76 38.70
N PHE A 5 24.45 18.24 38.32
CA PHE A 5 23.42 17.46 37.65
C PHE A 5 23.85 16.99 36.24
N LEU A 6 24.52 17.86 35.47
CA LEU A 6 25.07 17.52 34.16
C LEU A 6 26.25 16.54 34.25
N LYS A 7 27.10 16.64 35.29
CA LYS A 7 28.21 15.71 35.52
C LYS A 7 27.69 14.32 35.93
N LYS A 8 26.65 14.24 36.76
CA LYS A 8 25.98 12.97 37.14
C LYS A 8 25.32 12.29 35.93
N ARG A 9 24.69 13.05 35.02
CA ARG A 9 24.09 12.52 33.78
C ARG A 9 25.14 12.07 32.76
N LYS A 10 26.27 12.77 32.66
CA LYS A 10 27.39 12.37 31.80
C LYS A 10 28.07 11.10 32.32
N GLN A 11 28.18 10.93 33.63
CA GLN A 11 28.67 9.68 34.24
C GLN A 11 27.68 8.52 34.14
N SER A 12 26.36 8.74 34.24
CA SER A 12 25.37 7.66 34.04
C SER A 12 25.24 7.21 32.57
N LEU A 13 25.55 8.10 31.61
CA LEU A 13 25.58 7.76 30.17
C LEU A 13 26.89 7.05 29.78
N LEU A 14 28.00 7.29 30.49
CA LEU A 14 29.28 6.63 30.25
C LEU A 14 29.39 5.25 30.92
N SER A 15 28.57 4.94 31.93
CA SER A 15 28.53 3.62 32.57
C SER A 15 27.60 2.61 31.90
N SER A 16 26.81 3.02 30.90
CA SER A 16 25.97 2.13 30.09
C SER A 16 26.73 1.76 28.82
N GLY A 17 27.71 0.87 28.95
CA GLY A 17 28.48 0.37 27.82
C GLY A 17 27.58 -0.30 26.78
N LYS A 18 27.72 0.10 25.51
CA LYS A 18 27.43 -0.66 24.27
C LYS A 18 26.25 -1.65 24.29
N GLU A 19 25.16 -1.37 24.99
CA GLU A 19 23.89 -2.05 24.70
C GLU A 19 23.34 -1.44 23.41
N LYS A 20 23.54 -2.16 22.29
CA LYS A 20 22.66 -2.00 21.15
C LYS A 20 21.23 -2.09 21.72
N LEU A 21 20.48 -1.00 21.65
CA LEU A 21 19.03 -0.98 21.88
C LEU A 21 18.39 -1.95 20.88
N THR A 22 18.39 -3.23 21.20
CA THR A 22 17.64 -4.25 20.48
C THR A 22 16.22 -4.15 21.01
N LEU A 23 15.35 -3.52 20.22
CA LEU A 23 13.91 -3.63 20.42
C LEU A 23 13.55 -5.12 20.54
N ARG A 24 13.11 -5.56 21.72
CA ARG A 24 12.53 -6.89 21.91
C ARG A 24 11.33 -7.01 20.97
N GLN A 25 11.49 -7.77 19.90
CA GLN A 25 10.38 -8.15 19.02
C GLN A 25 9.61 -9.29 19.67
N GLU A 26 8.79 -8.99 20.67
CA GLU A 26 7.80 -9.94 21.19
C GLU A 26 6.48 -9.74 20.44
N LEU A 27 6.49 -9.92 19.13
CA LEU A 27 5.25 -10.09 18.35
C LEU A 27 4.96 -11.59 18.28
N GLY A 28 3.95 -12.04 19.02
CA GLY A 28 3.43 -13.40 18.89
C GLY A 28 2.90 -13.65 17.47
N LEU A 29 2.81 -14.93 17.06
CA LEU A 29 2.39 -15.32 15.71
C LEU A 29 1.04 -14.72 15.30
N THR A 30 0.06 -14.72 16.21
CA THR A 30 -1.28 -14.17 15.99
C THR A 30 -1.25 -12.66 15.78
N SER A 31 -0.46 -11.95 16.59
CA SER A 31 -0.24 -10.51 16.43
C SER A 31 0.45 -10.19 15.09
N ALA A 32 1.46 -10.98 14.70
CA ALA A 32 2.14 -10.83 13.41
C ALA A 32 1.20 -11.07 12.22
N VAL A 33 0.36 -12.11 12.26
CA VAL A 33 -0.65 -12.39 11.21
C VAL A 33 -1.64 -11.23 11.11
N SER A 34 -2.16 -10.75 12.25
CA SER A 34 -3.11 -9.63 12.26
C SER A 34 -2.49 -8.35 11.70
N LEU A 35 -1.21 -8.11 11.99
CA LEU A 35 -0.47 -6.96 11.49
C LEU A 35 -0.23 -7.06 9.98
N VAL A 36 0.18 -8.23 9.46
CA VAL A 36 0.34 -8.44 8.00
C VAL A 36 -0.99 -8.23 7.29
N ALA A 37 -2.06 -8.90 7.75
CA ALA A 37 -3.39 -8.75 7.16
C ALA A 37 -3.87 -7.30 7.21
N GLY A 38 -3.61 -6.61 8.33
CA GLY A 38 -3.92 -5.20 8.52
C GLY A 38 -3.20 -4.26 7.57
N ILE A 39 -1.94 -4.53 7.23
CA ILE A 39 -1.18 -3.68 6.31
C ILE A 39 -1.55 -3.99 4.85
N MET A 40 -1.77 -5.27 4.52
CA MET A 40 -2.17 -5.69 3.17
C MET A 40 -3.57 -5.20 2.79
N ILE A 41 -4.51 -5.25 3.72
CA ILE A 41 -5.87 -4.75 3.51
C ILE A 41 -5.81 -3.23 3.43
N GLY A 42 -5.88 -2.67 2.22
CA GLY A 42 -5.81 -1.23 1.97
C GLY A 42 -7.04 -0.67 1.28
N SER A 43 -6.93 0.55 0.75
CA SER A 43 -7.96 1.15 -0.11
C SER A 43 -8.11 0.48 -1.48
N GLY A 44 -7.12 -0.33 -1.89
CA GLY A 44 -7.11 -1.00 -3.19
C GLY A 44 -8.34 -1.85 -3.45
N ILE A 45 -8.77 -2.66 -2.48
CA ILE A 45 -9.92 -3.58 -2.65
C ILE A 45 -11.25 -2.86 -2.95
N PHE A 46 -11.36 -1.58 -2.61
CA PHE A 46 -12.55 -0.79 -2.90
C PHE A 46 -12.52 -0.18 -4.31
N MET A 47 -11.34 0.14 -4.87
CA MET A 47 -11.21 0.78 -6.19
C MET A 47 -10.85 -0.21 -7.31
N SER A 48 -9.93 -1.14 -7.03
CA SER A 48 -9.35 -2.05 -8.03
C SER A 48 -10.38 -2.94 -8.73
N PRO A 49 -11.46 -3.47 -8.09
CA PRO A 49 -12.43 -4.32 -8.78
C PRO A 49 -13.03 -3.70 -10.04
N GLN A 50 -13.36 -2.40 -10.01
CA GLN A 50 -13.86 -1.65 -11.16
C GLN A 50 -12.86 -1.70 -12.33
N PHE A 51 -11.59 -1.38 -12.06
CA PHE A 51 -10.57 -1.29 -13.11
C PHE A 51 -10.18 -2.66 -13.65
N VAL A 52 -10.06 -3.67 -12.78
CA VAL A 52 -9.77 -5.05 -13.18
C VAL A 52 -10.86 -5.56 -14.12
N LEU A 53 -12.13 -5.34 -13.76
CA LEU A 53 -13.24 -5.72 -14.63
C LEU A 53 -13.27 -4.91 -15.93
N ALA A 54 -13.00 -3.61 -15.88
CA ALA A 54 -12.95 -2.76 -17.08
C ALA A 54 -11.89 -3.20 -18.11
N TYR A 55 -10.74 -3.70 -17.64
CA TYR A 55 -9.69 -4.20 -18.53
C TYR A 55 -9.99 -5.59 -19.11
N VAL A 56 -10.56 -6.48 -18.30
CA VAL A 56 -10.73 -7.90 -18.64
C VAL A 56 -12.07 -8.15 -19.35
N GLY A 57 -13.09 -7.34 -19.06
CA GLY A 57 -14.45 -7.41 -19.61
C GLY A 57 -15.33 -8.48 -18.96
N SER A 58 -14.72 -9.56 -18.46
CA SER A 58 -15.39 -10.76 -17.99
C SER A 58 -15.29 -10.95 -16.47
N SER A 59 -16.39 -11.37 -15.84
CA SER A 59 -16.49 -11.53 -14.38
C SER A 59 -15.72 -12.75 -13.87
N GLY A 60 -15.79 -13.88 -14.59
CA GLY A 60 -15.03 -15.09 -14.25
C GLY A 60 -13.53 -14.89 -14.39
N ALA A 61 -13.09 -14.23 -15.47
CA ALA A 61 -11.68 -13.93 -15.68
C ALA A 61 -11.12 -12.93 -14.64
N SER A 62 -11.93 -11.97 -14.17
CA SER A 62 -11.54 -11.09 -13.07
C SER A 62 -11.22 -11.86 -11.78
N LEU A 63 -12.04 -12.84 -11.40
CA LEU A 63 -11.80 -13.67 -10.21
C LEU A 63 -10.52 -14.51 -10.33
N ILE A 64 -10.25 -15.06 -11.52
CA ILE A 64 -8.99 -15.79 -11.78
C ILE A 64 -7.79 -14.86 -11.59
N ILE A 65 -7.85 -13.62 -12.10
CA ILE A 65 -6.76 -12.65 -11.95
C ILE A 65 -6.52 -12.31 -10.47
N TRP A 66 -7.57 -12.17 -9.66
CA TRP A 66 -7.44 -11.98 -8.22
C TRP A 66 -6.74 -13.16 -7.52
N ALA A 67 -7.07 -14.40 -7.92
CA ALA A 67 -6.44 -15.61 -7.38
C ALA A 67 -4.96 -15.72 -7.81
N VAL A 68 -4.66 -15.49 -9.08
CA VAL A 68 -3.28 -15.49 -9.62
C VAL A 68 -2.44 -14.41 -8.92
N CYS A 69 -2.97 -13.21 -8.71
CA CYS A 69 -2.28 -12.17 -7.97
C CYS A 69 -1.98 -12.56 -6.52
N GLY A 70 -2.87 -13.30 -5.85
CA GLY A 70 -2.63 -13.82 -4.51
C GLY A 70 -1.43 -14.78 -4.47
N ILE A 71 -1.34 -15.69 -5.45
CA ILE A 71 -0.21 -16.63 -5.58
C ILE A 71 1.10 -15.87 -5.86
N VAL A 72 1.09 -14.94 -6.81
CA VAL A 72 2.26 -14.10 -7.13
C VAL A 72 2.70 -13.30 -5.90
N CYS A 73 1.76 -12.75 -5.12
CA CYS A 73 2.06 -12.05 -3.89
C CYS A 73 2.68 -12.96 -2.83
N MET A 74 2.20 -14.20 -2.70
CA MET A 74 2.77 -15.19 -1.78
C MET A 74 4.22 -15.52 -2.12
N CYS A 75 4.50 -15.81 -3.39
CA CYS A 75 5.86 -16.07 -3.86
C CYS A 75 6.77 -14.85 -3.60
N THR A 76 6.31 -13.66 -3.96
CA THR A 76 7.08 -12.41 -3.76
C THR A 76 7.38 -12.19 -2.27
N ALA A 77 6.39 -12.37 -1.40
CA ALA A 77 6.56 -12.13 0.03
C ALA A 77 7.52 -13.11 0.69
N LEU A 78 7.51 -14.39 0.26
CA LEU A 78 8.46 -15.39 0.75
C LEU A 78 9.90 -15.07 0.33
N SER A 79 10.13 -14.68 -0.94
CA SER A 79 11.46 -14.27 -1.41
C SER A 79 12.00 -13.07 -0.65
N TYR A 80 11.15 -12.10 -0.31
CA TYR A 80 11.59 -10.97 0.49
C TYR A 80 11.73 -11.28 1.98
N ALA A 81 10.95 -12.22 2.52
CA ALA A 81 11.15 -12.67 3.89
C ALA A 81 12.55 -13.30 4.04
N GLU A 82 12.99 -14.07 3.03
CA GLU A 82 14.35 -14.59 2.96
C GLU A 82 15.38 -13.45 2.93
N MET A 83 15.24 -12.48 2.02
CA MET A 83 16.13 -11.31 1.97
C MET A 83 16.18 -10.52 3.29
N GLY A 84 15.03 -10.34 3.96
CA GLY A 84 14.93 -9.64 5.24
C GLY A 84 15.54 -10.39 6.42
N THR A 85 15.69 -11.72 6.31
CA THR A 85 16.44 -12.52 7.31
C THR A 85 17.95 -12.45 7.11
N ILE A 86 18.41 -12.32 5.86
CA ILE A 86 19.81 -12.20 5.49
C ILE A 86 20.34 -10.79 5.79
N ILE A 87 19.61 -9.75 5.35
CA ILE A 87 20.03 -8.35 5.46
C ILE A 87 19.21 -7.65 6.54
N LYS A 88 19.78 -7.57 7.75
CA LYS A 88 19.13 -6.97 8.94
C LYS A 88 19.39 -5.46 9.06
N GLU A 89 19.38 -4.76 7.93
CA GLU A 89 19.59 -3.31 7.88
C GLU A 89 18.25 -2.55 7.77
N SER A 90 18.23 -1.32 8.27
CA SER A 90 17.04 -0.46 8.22
C SER A 90 16.99 0.29 6.89
N GLY A 91 15.87 0.20 6.17
CA GLY A 91 15.65 0.87 4.89
C GLY A 91 14.81 0.05 3.89
N GLY A 92 14.56 -1.23 4.20
CA GLY A 92 13.72 -2.11 3.39
C GLY A 92 14.34 -2.35 2.01
N ASP A 93 13.53 -2.24 0.97
CA ASP A 93 13.93 -2.46 -0.43
C ASP A 93 15.20 -1.68 -0.80
N TYR A 94 15.33 -0.43 -0.32
CA TYR A 94 16.49 0.41 -0.58
C TYR A 94 17.80 -0.22 -0.05
N SER A 95 17.78 -0.75 1.18
CA SER A 95 18.96 -1.37 1.79
C SER A 95 19.31 -2.71 1.13
N TYR A 96 18.31 -3.50 0.74
CA TYR A 96 18.54 -4.76 0.03
C TYR A 96 19.26 -4.53 -1.30
N ILE A 97 18.78 -3.53 -2.03
CA ILE A 97 19.35 -3.16 -3.32
C ILE A 97 20.76 -2.56 -3.13
N LEU A 98 20.96 -1.67 -2.16
CA LEU A 98 22.28 -1.12 -1.83
C LEU A 98 23.32 -2.23 -1.55
N ARG A 99 22.92 -3.27 -0.81
CA ARG A 99 23.83 -4.37 -0.45
C ARG A 99 24.21 -5.24 -1.65
N ILE A 100 23.27 -5.53 -2.54
CA ILE A 100 23.48 -6.41 -3.71
C ILE A 100 24.31 -5.71 -4.79
N TYR A 101 23.98 -4.45 -5.10
CA TYR A 101 24.59 -3.72 -6.21
C TYR A 101 25.85 -2.93 -5.81
N GLY A 102 26.07 -2.74 -4.51
CA GLY A 102 27.18 -1.97 -3.96
C GLY A 102 27.09 -0.47 -4.27
N HIS A 103 28.12 0.27 -3.86
CA HIS A 103 28.19 1.73 -3.90
C HIS A 103 28.39 2.35 -5.30
N CYS A 104 27.99 1.68 -6.39
CA CYS A 104 28.06 2.30 -7.71
C CYS A 104 27.14 3.54 -7.74
N PRO A 105 27.68 4.77 -7.89
CA PRO A 105 26.90 6.00 -7.68
C PRO A 105 25.72 6.12 -8.64
N ALA A 106 25.88 5.68 -9.89
CA ALA A 106 24.86 5.77 -10.93
C ALA A 106 23.61 4.93 -10.60
N ASN A 107 23.78 3.68 -10.20
CA ASN A 107 22.64 2.80 -9.89
C ASN A 107 21.93 3.28 -8.62
N MET A 108 22.69 3.69 -7.60
CA MET A 108 22.12 4.12 -6.33
C MET A 108 21.34 5.43 -6.42
N VAL A 109 21.85 6.42 -7.16
CA VAL A 109 21.11 7.67 -7.42
C VAL A 109 19.82 7.35 -8.17
N VAL A 110 19.86 6.47 -9.17
CA VAL A 110 18.64 6.08 -9.91
C VAL A 110 17.62 5.39 -8.99
N ILE A 111 18.04 4.50 -8.10
CA ILE A 111 17.15 3.78 -7.17
C ILE A 111 16.57 4.70 -6.09
N ALA A 112 17.42 5.52 -5.47
CA ALA A 112 17.02 6.50 -4.47
C ALA A 112 16.07 7.53 -5.09
N PHE A 113 16.44 8.08 -6.25
CA PHE A 113 15.64 9.05 -6.98
C PHE A 113 14.28 8.46 -7.39
N THR A 114 14.27 7.27 -7.99
CA THR A 114 13.04 6.58 -8.37
C THR A 114 12.12 6.33 -7.18
N THR A 115 12.66 5.77 -6.10
CA THR A 115 11.83 5.39 -4.96
C THR A 115 11.24 6.64 -4.32
N MET A 116 12.01 7.73 -4.26
CA MET A 116 11.63 8.97 -3.57
C MET A 116 10.78 9.92 -4.41
N PHE A 117 11.06 10.07 -5.71
CA PHE A 117 10.31 10.95 -6.60
C PHE A 117 9.13 10.27 -7.27
N VAL A 118 9.17 8.94 -7.45
CA VAL A 118 8.11 8.18 -8.13
C VAL A 118 7.35 7.33 -7.12
N MET A 119 7.96 6.32 -6.51
CA MET A 119 7.19 5.33 -5.75
C MET A 119 6.40 5.94 -4.58
N LYS A 120 7.10 6.57 -3.64
CA LYS A 120 6.47 7.07 -2.40
C LYS A 120 5.40 8.17 -2.65
N PRO A 121 5.67 9.25 -3.41
CA PRO A 121 4.68 10.31 -3.63
C PRO A 121 3.48 9.84 -4.45
N PHE A 122 3.67 8.96 -5.45
CA PHE A 122 2.55 8.42 -6.22
C PHE A 122 1.65 7.53 -5.35
N GLY A 123 2.24 6.76 -4.43
CA GLY A 123 1.47 5.98 -3.46
C GLY A 123 0.63 6.84 -2.50
N ILE A 124 1.21 7.96 -2.03
CA ILE A 124 0.52 8.97 -1.20
C ILE A 124 -0.66 9.56 -1.98
N ILE A 125 -0.46 10.00 -3.23
CA ILE A 125 -1.56 10.59 -4.01
C ILE A 125 -2.63 9.58 -4.39
N ALA A 126 -2.26 8.34 -4.75
CA ALA A 126 -3.25 7.29 -5.04
C ALA A 126 -4.15 7.02 -3.82
N GLY A 127 -3.56 6.94 -2.62
CA GLY A 127 -4.32 6.81 -1.37
C GLY A 127 -5.24 8.00 -1.12
N SER A 128 -4.75 9.23 -1.33
CA SER A 128 -5.55 10.43 -1.11
C SER A 128 -6.68 10.64 -2.13
N LEU A 129 -6.46 10.27 -3.39
CA LEU A 129 -7.52 10.31 -4.41
C LEU A 129 -8.60 9.25 -4.12
N SER A 130 -8.20 8.08 -3.60
CA SER A 130 -9.16 7.07 -3.12
C SER A 130 -10.02 7.64 -2.01
N PHE A 131 -9.41 8.31 -1.02
CA PHE A 131 -10.14 8.97 0.07
C PHE A 131 -11.13 10.00 -0.47
N ALA A 132 -10.70 10.89 -1.37
CA ALA A 132 -11.56 11.95 -1.90
C ALA A 132 -12.75 11.40 -2.70
N LYS A 133 -12.56 10.37 -3.54
CA LYS A 133 -13.65 9.73 -4.29
C LYS A 133 -14.68 9.09 -3.34
N TYR A 134 -14.23 8.40 -2.29
CA TYR A 134 -15.13 7.77 -1.33
C TYR A 134 -15.84 8.78 -0.41
N ALA A 135 -15.15 9.84 0.03
CA ALA A 135 -15.74 10.88 0.87
C ALA A 135 -16.81 11.70 0.12
N LEU A 136 -16.64 11.90 -1.19
CA LEU A 136 -17.57 12.65 -2.03
C LEU A 136 -18.74 11.81 -2.56
N ALA A 137 -18.59 10.49 -2.64
CA ALA A 137 -19.61 9.61 -3.23
C ALA A 137 -21.03 9.77 -2.63
N PRO A 138 -21.23 9.96 -1.31
CA PRO A 138 -22.56 10.17 -0.75
C PRO A 138 -23.21 11.51 -1.14
N PHE A 139 -22.39 12.54 -1.41
CA PHE A 139 -22.87 13.88 -1.74
C PHE A 139 -23.26 14.04 -3.21
N TYR A 140 -22.80 13.14 -4.08
CA TYR A 140 -23.10 13.11 -5.51
C TYR A 140 -23.70 11.76 -5.92
N PRO A 141 -24.92 11.41 -5.46
CA PRO A 141 -25.57 10.16 -5.85
C PRO A 141 -25.89 10.17 -7.35
N GLY A 142 -25.27 9.27 -8.12
CA GLY A 142 -25.54 9.11 -9.56
C GLY A 142 -24.84 10.10 -10.48
N CYS A 143 -23.99 11.00 -9.97
CA CYS A 143 -23.18 11.90 -10.78
C CYS A 143 -21.69 11.74 -10.45
N THR A 144 -20.83 11.97 -11.45
CA THR A 144 -19.38 12.06 -11.22
C THR A 144 -19.06 13.39 -10.54
N ALA A 145 -18.39 13.35 -9.39
CA ALA A 145 -17.96 14.56 -8.72
C ALA A 145 -16.98 15.36 -9.61
N PRO A 146 -17.07 16.70 -9.66
CA PRO A 146 -16.19 17.52 -10.46
C PRO A 146 -14.72 17.30 -10.04
N ILE A 147 -13.85 17.12 -11.04
CA ILE A 147 -12.44 16.75 -10.86
C ILE A 147 -11.71 17.73 -9.92
N LEU A 148 -12.05 19.02 -10.00
CA LEU A 148 -11.47 20.06 -9.15
C LEU A 148 -11.76 19.81 -7.67
N VAL A 149 -13.00 19.46 -7.31
CA VAL A 149 -13.40 19.20 -5.91
C VAL A 149 -12.70 17.95 -5.38
N VAL A 150 -12.61 16.89 -6.18
CA VAL A 150 -11.88 15.66 -5.82
C VAL A 150 -10.41 15.98 -5.54
N LYS A 151 -9.76 16.78 -6.39
CA LYS A 151 -8.36 17.20 -6.21
C LYS A 151 -8.16 18.11 -5.00
N CYS A 152 -9.06 19.06 -4.75
CA CYS A 152 -8.97 19.93 -3.57
C CYS A 152 -9.10 19.14 -2.26
N ILE A 153 -10.04 18.19 -2.18
CA ILE A 153 -10.21 17.33 -1.00
C ILE A 153 -9.00 16.40 -0.83
N ALA A 154 -8.47 15.86 -1.92
CA ALA A 154 -7.25 15.08 -1.86
C ALA A 154 -6.06 15.92 -1.35
N ALA A 155 -5.84 17.12 -1.87
CA ALA A 155 -4.79 18.02 -1.41
C ALA A 155 -4.94 18.35 0.09
N ALA A 156 -6.15 18.68 0.53
CA ALA A 156 -6.45 18.95 1.94
C ALA A 156 -6.15 17.73 2.82
N CYS A 157 -6.54 16.54 2.38
CA CYS A 157 -6.28 15.28 3.11
C CYS A 157 -4.77 15.01 3.28
N VAL A 158 -3.99 15.16 2.20
CA VAL A 158 -2.52 15.03 2.24
C VAL A 158 -1.91 16.01 3.24
N LEU A 159 -2.34 17.28 3.22
CA LEU A 159 -1.83 18.31 4.12
C LEU A 159 -2.18 18.03 5.60
N VAL A 160 -3.40 17.58 5.88
CA VAL A 160 -3.83 17.22 7.24
C VAL A 160 -3.02 16.04 7.77
N ILE A 161 -2.81 14.99 6.96
CA ILE A 161 -2.02 13.84 7.39
C ILE A 161 -0.54 14.20 7.52
N ALA A 162 0.02 14.98 6.59
CA ALA A 162 1.39 15.44 6.67
C ALA A 162 1.65 16.26 7.94
N THR A 163 0.77 17.22 8.25
CA THR A 163 0.86 18.02 9.47
C THR A 163 0.70 17.17 10.73
N ALA A 164 -0.27 16.25 10.77
CA ALA A 164 -0.45 15.32 11.90
C ALA A 164 0.80 14.46 12.14
N ASN A 165 1.44 13.96 11.08
CA ASN A 165 2.67 13.17 11.17
C ASN A 165 3.88 13.99 11.64
N VAL A 166 3.97 15.27 11.24
CA VAL A 166 5.04 16.18 11.70
C VAL A 166 4.84 16.63 13.15
N LEU A 167 3.59 16.79 13.59
CA LEU A 167 3.25 17.23 14.95
C LEU A 167 3.39 16.12 15.98
N ASN A 168 2.72 14.98 15.78
CA ASN A 168 2.71 13.89 16.75
C ASN A 168 2.54 12.51 16.09
N ILE A 169 3.67 11.86 15.87
CA ILE A 169 3.74 10.55 15.23
C ILE A 169 3.05 9.44 16.05
N ARG A 170 3.03 9.54 17.38
CA ARG A 170 2.42 8.51 18.25
C ARG A 170 0.90 8.52 18.15
N PHE A 171 0.32 9.72 18.14
CA PHE A 171 -1.12 9.90 17.93
C PHE A 171 -1.54 9.31 16.57
N THR A 172 -0.78 9.59 15.53
CA THR A 172 -1.07 9.14 14.17
C THR A 172 -0.95 7.63 14.00
N ILE A 173 -0.02 6.96 14.69
CA ILE A 173 0.05 5.49 14.75
C ILE A 173 -1.16 4.91 15.50
N ALA A 174 -1.54 5.51 16.63
CA ALA A 174 -2.70 5.05 17.40
C ALA A 174 -4.01 5.21 16.61
N ALA A 175 -4.20 6.33 15.92
CA ALA A 175 -5.35 6.57 15.05
C ALA A 175 -5.42 5.55 13.89
N GLN A 176 -4.28 5.23 13.27
CA GLN A 176 -4.22 4.22 12.21
C GLN A 176 -4.66 2.83 12.71
N ALA A 177 -4.32 2.45 13.94
CA ALA A 177 -4.75 1.17 14.50
C ALA A 177 -6.29 1.10 14.63
N VAL A 178 -6.94 2.20 15.01
CA VAL A 178 -8.41 2.28 15.05
C VAL A 178 -9.01 2.17 13.65
N PHE A 179 -8.44 2.88 12.66
CA PHE A 179 -8.90 2.80 11.27
C PHE A 179 -8.72 1.40 10.66
N MET A 180 -7.70 0.65 11.09
CA MET A 180 -7.49 -0.73 10.68
C MET A 180 -8.62 -1.66 11.17
N VAL A 181 -9.15 -1.45 12.38
CA VAL A 181 -10.29 -2.22 12.86
C VAL A 181 -11.54 -1.86 12.06
N ALA A 182 -11.79 -0.56 11.83
CA ALA A 182 -12.96 -0.09 11.08
C ALA A 182 -13.04 -0.67 9.65
N LYS A 183 -11.92 -0.75 8.93
CA LYS A 183 -11.92 -1.34 7.58
C LYS A 183 -12.15 -2.86 7.59
N PHE A 184 -11.68 -3.57 8.61
CA PHE A 184 -11.92 -5.01 8.73
C PHE A 184 -13.41 -5.28 8.94
N VAL A 185 -14.05 -4.50 9.82
CA VAL A 185 -15.51 -4.54 10.01
C VAL A 185 -16.25 -4.25 8.71
N GLY A 186 -15.85 -3.21 7.97
CA GLY A 186 -16.46 -2.87 6.68
C GLY A 186 -16.38 -4.01 5.65
N LEU A 187 -15.26 -4.72 5.57
CA LEU A 187 -15.12 -5.88 4.68
C LEU A 187 -15.96 -7.07 5.13
N MET A 188 -16.05 -7.33 6.43
CA MET A 188 -16.92 -8.38 6.96
C MET A 188 -18.39 -8.10 6.64
N ILE A 189 -18.84 -6.83 6.70
CA ILE A 189 -20.19 -6.43 6.29
C ILE A 189 -20.42 -6.76 4.81
N ILE A 190 -19.46 -6.50 3.93
CA ILE A 190 -19.57 -6.84 2.50
C ILE A 190 -19.69 -8.35 2.27
N VAL A 191 -18.85 -9.14 2.96
CA VAL A 191 -18.86 -10.60 2.81
C VAL A 191 -20.17 -11.19 3.34
N ILE A 192 -20.60 -10.80 4.54
CA ILE A 192 -21.85 -11.29 5.14
C ILE A 192 -23.06 -10.86 4.30
N GLY A 193 -23.11 -9.60 3.85
CA GLY A 193 -24.17 -9.11 2.97
C GLY A 193 -24.26 -9.90 1.67
N GLY A 194 -23.11 -10.21 1.06
CA GLY A 194 -23.03 -11.05 -0.15
C GLY A 194 -23.56 -12.47 0.07
N ILE A 195 -23.19 -13.11 1.19
CA ILE A 195 -23.69 -14.44 1.56
C ILE A 195 -25.20 -14.44 1.78
N ILE A 196 -25.74 -13.43 2.48
CA ILE A 196 -27.19 -13.31 2.69
C ILE A 196 -27.92 -13.15 1.36
N THR A 197 -27.42 -12.31 0.44
CA THR A 197 -28.03 -12.14 -0.89
C THR A 197 -27.97 -13.41 -1.73
N LEU A 198 -26.90 -14.21 -1.60
CA LEU A 198 -26.80 -15.53 -2.22
C LEU A 198 -27.85 -16.51 -1.66
N LEU A 199 -28.05 -16.53 -0.34
CA LEU A 199 -29.02 -17.39 0.33
C LEU A 199 -30.48 -17.01 0.02
N GLN A 200 -30.74 -15.73 -0.27
CA GLN A 200 -32.06 -15.24 -0.70
C GLN A 200 -32.42 -15.63 -2.14
N GLY A 201 -31.53 -16.35 -2.85
CA GLY A 201 -31.78 -16.83 -4.21
C GLY A 201 -31.64 -15.74 -5.29
N ASN A 202 -31.13 -14.56 -4.94
CA ASN A 202 -30.84 -13.50 -5.90
C ASN A 202 -29.46 -13.72 -6.53
N TYR A 203 -29.36 -14.71 -7.41
CA TYR A 203 -28.14 -15.09 -8.12
C TYR A 203 -27.83 -14.12 -9.27
N GLY A 204 -27.69 -12.82 -9.01
CA GLY A 204 -27.57 -11.74 -10.00
C GLY A 204 -26.82 -12.09 -11.31
N SER A 205 -25.53 -11.77 -11.41
CA SER A 205 -24.72 -12.08 -12.61
C SER A 205 -24.15 -13.51 -12.64
N LEU A 206 -24.28 -14.27 -11.54
CA LEU A 206 -23.69 -15.61 -11.40
C LEU A 206 -24.57 -16.73 -11.99
N TYR A 207 -25.82 -16.44 -12.33
CA TYR A 207 -26.76 -17.40 -12.95
C TYR A 207 -26.24 -17.98 -14.28
N ASN A 208 -25.49 -17.20 -15.06
CA ASN A 208 -24.96 -17.64 -16.36
C ASN A 208 -23.45 -17.88 -16.27
N LEU A 209 -23.03 -19.06 -15.79
CA LEU A 209 -21.63 -19.49 -15.86
C LEU A 209 -21.08 -19.49 -17.31
N GLU A 210 -21.94 -19.72 -18.30
CA GLU A 210 -21.58 -19.60 -19.73
C GLU A 210 -21.30 -18.14 -20.15
N SER A 211 -22.02 -17.16 -19.60
CA SER A 211 -21.73 -15.74 -19.85
C SER A 211 -20.68 -15.17 -18.90
N ALA A 212 -20.26 -15.90 -17.87
CA ALA A 212 -19.23 -15.45 -16.92
C ALA A 212 -17.86 -15.28 -17.60
N PHE A 213 -17.63 -15.98 -18.72
CA PHE A 213 -16.44 -15.83 -19.56
C PHE A 213 -16.73 -15.17 -20.93
N ALA A 214 -17.97 -14.74 -21.19
CA ALA A 214 -18.29 -14.00 -22.40
C ALA A 214 -17.54 -12.66 -22.43
N ASP A 215 -17.12 -12.22 -23.62
CA ASP A 215 -16.36 -11.00 -23.87
C ASP A 215 -14.99 -10.88 -23.15
N THR A 216 -14.36 -12.02 -22.83
CA THR A 216 -13.02 -12.01 -22.21
C THR A 216 -11.97 -11.47 -23.18
N LYS A 217 -11.39 -10.32 -22.84
CA LYS A 217 -10.27 -9.73 -23.59
C LYS A 217 -8.94 -10.32 -23.12
N LEU A 218 -8.51 -11.40 -23.76
CA LEU A 218 -7.24 -12.11 -23.46
C LEU A 218 -5.98 -11.42 -24.03
N GLY A 219 -6.03 -10.12 -24.30
CA GLY A 219 -4.84 -9.38 -24.72
C GLY A 219 -3.77 -9.38 -23.62
N ILE A 220 -2.52 -9.66 -23.97
CA ILE A 220 -1.38 -9.60 -23.02
C ILE A 220 -1.32 -8.24 -22.31
N SER A 221 -1.62 -7.15 -23.03
CA SER A 221 -1.68 -5.80 -22.47
C SER A 221 -2.84 -5.63 -21.47
N THR A 222 -4.05 -6.10 -21.79
CA THR A 222 -5.23 -5.96 -20.91
C THR A 222 -5.08 -6.77 -19.64
N VAL A 223 -4.57 -8.01 -19.75
CA VAL A 223 -4.26 -8.86 -18.61
C VAL A 223 -3.14 -8.25 -17.76
N GLY A 224 -2.08 -7.72 -18.37
CA GLY A 224 -0.99 -7.04 -17.66
C GLY A 224 -1.45 -5.84 -16.85
N MET A 225 -2.32 -5.00 -17.42
CA MET A 225 -2.89 -3.84 -16.73
C MET A 225 -3.84 -4.25 -15.60
N ALA A 226 -4.62 -5.32 -15.77
CA ALA A 226 -5.45 -5.88 -14.71
C ALA A 226 -4.60 -6.43 -13.55
N LEU A 227 -3.49 -7.12 -13.85
CA LEU A 227 -2.53 -7.59 -12.85
C LEU A 227 -1.91 -6.42 -12.07
N TYR A 228 -1.58 -5.30 -12.73
CA TYR A 228 -1.08 -4.09 -12.04
C TYR A 228 -2.06 -3.53 -11.03
N GLN A 229 -3.35 -3.48 -11.39
CA GLN A 229 -4.42 -3.01 -10.51
C GLN A 229 -4.70 -3.98 -9.34
N CYS A 230 -4.63 -5.29 -9.58
CA CYS A 230 -4.74 -6.28 -8.50
C CYS A 230 -3.52 -6.23 -7.57
N LEU A 231 -2.29 -6.19 -8.09
CA LEU A 231 -1.07 -6.10 -7.27
C LEU A 231 -1.02 -4.83 -6.42
N TRP A 232 -1.68 -3.75 -6.85
CA TRP A 232 -1.89 -2.57 -6.00
C TRP A 232 -2.66 -2.89 -4.72
N SER A 233 -3.67 -3.76 -4.79
CA SER A 233 -4.49 -4.15 -3.64
C SER A 233 -3.80 -5.10 -2.65
N TYR A 234 -2.75 -5.80 -3.07
CA TYR A 234 -1.98 -6.75 -2.24
C TYR A 234 -0.68 -6.15 -1.65
N ALA A 235 -0.44 -4.85 -1.83
CA ALA A 235 0.79 -4.22 -1.34
C ALA A 235 0.86 -4.22 0.20
N GLY A 236 2.08 -4.36 0.77
CA GLY A 236 2.31 -4.10 2.20
C GLY A 236 2.72 -5.30 3.08
N TRP A 237 3.26 -6.37 2.50
CA TRP A 237 3.57 -7.63 3.19
C TRP A 237 4.95 -7.67 3.91
N LEU A 238 5.60 -6.53 4.18
CA LEU A 238 7.00 -6.44 4.68
C LEU A 238 7.17 -6.87 6.16
N VAL A 239 6.97 -8.16 6.47
CA VAL A 239 7.23 -8.75 7.79
C VAL A 239 8.18 -9.94 7.66
N ASN A 240 9.26 -9.93 8.45
CA ASN A 240 10.33 -10.94 8.38
C ASN A 240 9.96 -12.27 9.06
N LEU A 241 8.67 -12.63 9.11
CA LEU A 241 8.18 -13.84 9.76
C LEU A 241 7.46 -14.74 8.73
N PRO A 242 8.16 -15.70 8.10
CA PRO A 242 7.61 -16.48 6.98
C PRO A 242 6.35 -17.26 7.37
N ARG A 243 6.28 -17.76 8.61
CA ARG A 243 5.09 -18.45 9.13
C ARG A 243 3.85 -17.54 9.17
N ALA A 244 4.01 -16.26 9.49
CA ALA A 244 2.88 -15.33 9.49
C ALA A 244 2.44 -15.01 8.06
N LEU A 245 3.38 -14.87 7.11
CA LEU A 245 3.08 -14.61 5.70
C LEU A 245 2.31 -15.76 5.04
N MET A 246 2.70 -17.01 5.30
CA MET A 246 2.02 -18.20 4.77
C MET A 246 0.56 -18.32 5.22
N ILE A 247 0.20 -17.73 6.35
CA ILE A 247 -1.18 -17.75 6.87
C ILE A 247 -1.93 -16.49 6.41
N ALA A 248 -1.32 -15.31 6.54
CA ALA A 248 -1.97 -14.04 6.29
C ALA A 248 -2.30 -13.82 4.80
N ILE A 249 -1.39 -14.18 3.88
CA ILE A 249 -1.58 -13.91 2.45
C ILE A 249 -2.74 -14.72 1.86
N PRO A 250 -2.84 -16.06 2.09
CA PRO A 250 -4.00 -16.82 1.64
C PRO A 250 -5.31 -16.35 2.29
N MET A 251 -5.28 -15.99 3.58
CA MET A 251 -6.44 -15.46 4.29
C MET A 251 -6.96 -14.16 3.62
N VAL A 252 -6.07 -13.20 3.32
CA VAL A 252 -6.45 -11.95 2.64
C VAL A 252 -6.91 -12.23 1.21
N THR A 253 -6.26 -13.16 0.50
CA THR A 253 -6.65 -13.57 -0.86
C THR A 253 -8.07 -14.13 -0.88
N MET A 254 -8.40 -15.02 0.06
CA MET A 254 -9.75 -15.57 0.21
C MET A 254 -10.76 -14.46 0.51
N LEU A 255 -10.43 -13.54 1.41
CA LEU A 255 -11.31 -12.41 1.75
C LEU A 255 -11.55 -11.50 0.53
N TYR A 256 -10.51 -11.20 -0.26
CA TYR A 256 -10.65 -10.41 -1.48
C TYR A 256 -11.50 -11.13 -2.54
N LEU A 257 -11.34 -12.44 -2.71
CA LEU A 257 -12.20 -13.22 -3.60
C LEU A 257 -13.66 -13.17 -3.15
N LEU A 258 -13.93 -13.36 -1.85
CA LEU A 258 -15.29 -13.29 -1.30
C LEU A 258 -15.93 -11.91 -1.48
N VAL A 259 -15.15 -10.84 -1.31
CA VAL A 259 -15.62 -9.46 -1.55
C VAL A 259 -15.96 -9.24 -3.02
N ASN A 260 -15.11 -9.71 -3.95
CA ASN A 260 -15.40 -9.59 -5.38
C ASN A 260 -16.63 -10.42 -5.79
N VAL A 261 -16.80 -11.63 -5.24
CA VAL A 261 -18.00 -12.43 -5.44
C VAL A 261 -19.24 -11.68 -4.91
N SER A 262 -19.16 -11.09 -3.71
CA SER A 262 -20.25 -10.26 -3.16
C SER A 262 -20.64 -9.09 -4.07
N TYR A 263 -19.67 -8.40 -4.66
CA TYR A 263 -19.95 -7.32 -5.62
C TYR A 263 -20.66 -7.85 -6.88
N LEU A 264 -20.22 -8.98 -7.43
CA LEU A 264 -20.79 -9.58 -8.64
C LEU A 264 -22.17 -10.24 -8.42
N VAL A 265 -22.51 -10.62 -7.18
CA VAL A 265 -23.85 -11.09 -6.83
C VAL A 265 -24.86 -9.95 -6.88
N VAL A 266 -24.48 -8.76 -6.39
CA VAL A 266 -25.40 -7.64 -6.18
C VAL A 266 -25.46 -6.68 -7.37
N MET A 267 -24.38 -6.58 -8.14
CA MET A 267 -24.23 -5.63 -9.24
C MET A 267 -23.89 -6.35 -10.55
N THR A 268 -24.36 -5.80 -11.66
CA THR A 268 -23.94 -6.29 -12.99
C THR A 268 -22.55 -5.78 -13.35
N PRO A 269 -21.80 -6.47 -14.24
CA PRO A 269 -20.49 -6.02 -14.69
C PRO A 269 -20.47 -4.57 -15.23
N THR A 270 -21.50 -4.20 -15.99
CA THR A 270 -21.63 -2.85 -16.58
C THR A 270 -21.85 -1.77 -15.53
N GLU A 271 -22.65 -2.06 -14.50
CA GLU A 271 -22.89 -1.16 -13.37
C GLU A 271 -21.65 -0.99 -12.49
N MET A 272 -20.86 -2.06 -12.32
CA MET A 272 -19.61 -1.98 -11.57
C MET A 272 -18.57 -1.11 -12.28
N ILE A 273 -18.51 -1.15 -13.61
CA ILE A 273 -17.58 -0.34 -14.42
C ILE A 273 -17.99 1.15 -14.42
N SER A 274 -19.29 1.45 -14.45
CA SER A 274 -19.78 2.84 -14.46
C SER A 274 -19.74 3.51 -13.08
N SER A 275 -19.78 2.73 -12.00
CA SER A 275 -19.72 3.25 -10.63
C SER A 275 -18.33 3.76 -10.27
N SER A 276 -18.22 5.02 -9.88
CA SER A 276 -16.96 5.60 -9.37
C SER A 276 -16.58 5.12 -7.96
N ALA A 277 -17.52 4.50 -7.24
CA ALA A 277 -17.36 4.06 -5.85
C ALA A 277 -18.15 2.75 -5.63
N VAL A 278 -17.57 1.62 -6.07
CA VAL A 278 -18.19 0.29 -6.08
C VAL A 278 -18.79 -0.10 -4.72
N ALA A 279 -18.06 0.16 -3.63
CA ALA A 279 -18.52 -0.18 -2.28
C ALA A 279 -19.77 0.59 -1.84
N VAL A 280 -19.93 1.83 -2.30
CA VAL A 280 -21.09 2.67 -1.96
C VAL A 280 -22.30 2.25 -2.77
N THR A 281 -22.12 1.94 -4.06
CA THR A 281 -23.20 1.39 -4.89
C THR A 281 -23.68 0.03 -4.41
N TRP A 282 -22.76 -0.83 -3.97
CA TRP A 282 -23.12 -2.08 -3.29
C TRP A 282 -23.88 -1.80 -1.99
N GLY A 283 -23.39 -0.87 -1.16
CA GLY A 283 -24.03 -0.50 0.10
C GLY A 283 -25.44 0.04 -0.07
N ASN A 284 -25.68 0.88 -1.07
CA ASN A 284 -27.02 1.41 -1.37
C ASN A 284 -28.01 0.32 -1.78
N LYS A 285 -27.55 -0.76 -2.43
CA LYS A 285 -28.40 -1.88 -2.84
C LYS A 285 -28.71 -2.86 -1.72
N VAL A 286 -27.71 -3.19 -0.89
CA VAL A 286 -27.85 -4.22 0.17
C VAL A 286 -28.35 -3.61 1.47
N LEU A 287 -27.79 -2.47 1.89
CA LEU A 287 -28.07 -1.83 3.17
C LEU A 287 -29.12 -0.71 3.06
N GLY A 288 -29.59 -0.40 1.84
CA GLY A 288 -30.55 0.66 1.58
C GLY A 288 -30.02 2.02 2.05
N GLY A 289 -30.74 2.66 2.97
CA GLY A 289 -30.38 3.99 3.52
C GLY A 289 -29.06 4.03 4.30
N TRP A 290 -28.46 2.89 4.62
CA TRP A 290 -27.18 2.80 5.34
C TRP A 290 -25.94 2.70 4.43
N GLY A 291 -26.08 2.93 3.12
CA GLY A 291 -24.95 2.89 2.17
C GLY A 291 -23.81 3.87 2.50
N TRP A 292 -24.09 4.95 3.23
CA TRP A 292 -23.07 5.90 3.71
C TRP A 292 -22.04 5.26 4.66
N VAL A 293 -22.40 4.19 5.37
CA VAL A 293 -21.48 3.44 6.24
C VAL A 293 -20.32 2.87 5.43
N MET A 294 -20.60 2.40 4.21
CA MET A 294 -19.58 1.85 3.31
C MET A 294 -18.64 2.93 2.78
N SER A 295 -19.15 4.13 2.52
CA SER A 295 -18.31 5.29 2.16
C SER A 295 -17.34 5.63 3.28
N ILE A 296 -17.80 5.67 4.53
CA ILE A 296 -16.94 5.94 5.69
C ILE A 296 -15.90 4.83 5.86
N ALA A 297 -16.30 3.55 5.78
CA ALA A 297 -15.36 2.44 5.91
C ALA A 297 -14.25 2.48 4.84
N ALA A 298 -14.61 2.75 3.58
CA ALA A 298 -13.65 2.87 2.49
C ALA A 298 -12.75 4.11 2.63
N ALA A 299 -13.30 5.25 3.06
CA ALA A 299 -12.55 6.47 3.31
C ALA A 299 -11.54 6.30 4.46
N LEU A 300 -11.96 5.69 5.59
CA LEU A 300 -11.06 5.38 6.70
C LEU A 300 -9.95 4.40 6.29
N SER A 301 -10.27 3.41 5.44
CA SER A 301 -9.26 2.50 4.87
C SER A 301 -8.22 3.28 4.04
N ALA A 302 -8.66 4.21 3.20
CA ALA A 302 -7.78 5.08 2.42
C ALA A 302 -6.91 5.99 3.29
N LEU A 303 -7.44 6.57 4.37
CA LEU A 303 -6.66 7.35 5.33
C LEU A 303 -5.60 6.48 6.03
N SER A 304 -5.94 5.25 6.42
CA SER A 304 -4.99 4.30 7.02
C SER A 304 -3.84 3.97 6.07
N SER A 305 -4.14 3.67 4.79
CA SER A 305 -3.12 3.36 3.78
C SER A 305 -2.25 4.57 3.42
N LEU A 306 -2.86 5.75 3.34
CA LEU A 306 -2.17 7.02 3.11
C LEU A 306 -1.15 7.29 4.22
N ASN A 307 -1.58 7.15 5.47
CA ASN A 307 -0.72 7.33 6.62
C ASN A 307 0.46 6.35 6.62
N GLY A 308 0.21 5.06 6.39
CA GLY A 308 1.27 4.05 6.27
C GLY A 308 2.30 4.37 5.17
N SER A 309 1.84 4.95 4.06
CA SER A 309 2.73 5.41 2.97
C SER A 309 3.62 6.59 3.39
N PHE A 310 3.10 7.54 4.18
CA PHE A 310 3.91 8.64 4.74
C PHE A 310 5.00 8.14 5.69
N PHE A 311 4.68 7.18 6.56
CA PHE A 311 5.64 6.55 7.46
C PHE A 311 6.78 5.86 6.70
N SER A 312 6.42 5.04 5.71
CA SER A 312 7.38 4.33 4.87
C SER A 312 8.24 5.31 4.05
N GLY A 313 7.61 6.33 3.46
CA GLY A 313 8.30 7.34 2.65
C GLY A 313 9.30 8.17 3.45
N GLY A 314 8.92 8.61 4.65
CA GLY A 314 9.82 9.36 5.53
C GLY A 314 11.06 8.55 5.97
N ARG A 315 10.87 7.27 6.31
CA ARG A 315 11.99 6.39 6.73
C ARG A 315 12.98 6.11 5.62
N VAL A 316 12.50 5.81 4.41
CA VAL A 316 13.39 5.52 3.28
C VAL A 316 14.15 6.78 2.85
N CYS A 317 13.49 7.95 2.84
CA CYS A 317 14.15 9.23 2.53
C CYS A 317 15.23 9.58 3.56
N TYR A 318 14.96 9.36 4.85
CA TYR A 318 15.93 9.55 5.92
C TYR A 318 17.16 8.64 5.78
N VAL A 319 16.97 7.35 5.47
CA VAL A 319 18.08 6.41 5.27
C VAL A 319 18.88 6.75 4.01
N ALA A 320 18.22 7.09 2.90
CA ALA A 320 18.89 7.46 1.66
C ALA A 320 19.77 8.72 1.81
N ALA A 321 19.31 9.71 2.59
CA ALA A 321 20.09 10.90 2.91
C ALA A 321 21.27 10.59 3.83
N ARG A 322 21.11 9.67 4.79
CA ARG A 322 22.22 9.26 5.67
C ARG A 322 23.34 8.53 4.93
N GLU A 323 23.02 7.81 3.87
CA GLU A 323 23.98 7.15 2.99
C GLU A 323 24.62 8.12 1.95
N GLY A 324 24.30 9.42 2.00
CA GLY A 324 24.91 10.45 1.13
C GLY A 324 24.33 10.52 -0.29
N HIS A 325 23.22 9.84 -0.58
CA HIS A 325 22.57 9.86 -1.90
C HIS A 325 21.54 10.98 -2.06
N MET A 326 21.30 11.75 -1.00
CA MET A 326 20.34 12.85 -0.93
C MET A 326 20.94 13.99 -0.10
N PRO A 327 20.42 15.22 -0.24
CA PRO A 327 20.88 16.34 0.58
C PRO A 327 20.75 16.06 2.08
N ASP A 328 21.78 16.41 2.86
CA ASP A 328 21.87 16.15 4.30
C ASP A 328 20.69 16.73 5.11
N ILE A 329 20.02 17.76 4.58
CA ILE A 329 18.82 18.38 5.15
C ILE A 329 17.70 17.34 5.35
N LEU A 330 17.59 16.35 4.45
CA LEU A 330 16.56 15.31 4.52
C LEU A 330 16.87 14.24 5.59
N ALA A 331 18.13 14.13 6.02
CA ALA A 331 18.54 13.27 7.13
C ALA A 331 18.32 13.93 8.50
N MET A 332 17.81 15.16 8.57
CA MET A 332 17.61 15.87 9.83
C MET A 332 16.32 15.41 10.54
N ALA A 333 16.42 15.07 11.82
CA ALA A 333 15.29 14.72 12.67
C ALA A 333 15.01 15.84 13.68
N HIS A 334 13.73 16.15 13.91
CA HIS A 334 13.34 17.20 14.83
C HIS A 334 13.69 16.83 16.29
N MET A 335 14.42 17.70 16.99
CA MET A 335 15.03 17.41 18.29
C MET A 335 14.02 17.04 19.40
N CYS A 336 12.85 17.69 19.44
CA CYS A 336 11.84 17.43 20.48
C CYS A 336 10.82 16.35 20.10
N ARG A 337 10.67 16.05 18.81
CA ARG A 337 9.57 15.21 18.29
C ARG A 337 10.07 13.89 17.72
N LEU A 338 11.38 13.77 17.45
CA LEU A 338 12.02 12.60 16.84
C LEU A 338 11.38 12.20 15.50
N THR A 339 10.81 13.17 14.78
CA THR A 339 10.18 12.99 13.47
C THR A 339 11.10 13.53 12.37
N PRO A 340 11.22 12.83 11.21
CA PRO A 340 11.99 13.30 10.07
C PRO A 340 11.18 14.36 9.30
N SER A 341 11.05 15.57 9.87
CA SER A 341 10.18 16.61 9.33
C SER A 341 10.56 17.08 7.90
N PRO A 342 11.83 17.29 7.54
CA PRO A 342 12.18 17.76 6.19
C PRO A 342 11.85 16.72 5.11
N ALA A 343 12.10 15.44 5.40
CA ALA A 343 11.77 14.33 4.50
C ALA A 343 10.25 14.19 4.26
N LEU A 344 9.44 14.39 5.30
CA LEU A 344 7.97 14.36 5.17
C LEU A 344 7.45 15.54 4.36
N ILE A 345 7.99 16.75 4.59
CA ILE A 345 7.63 17.95 3.85
C ILE A 345 8.00 17.79 2.37
N PHE A 346 9.20 17.29 2.08
CA PHE A 346 9.66 17.02 0.71
C PHE A 346 8.74 16.05 -0.05
N ASN A 347 8.41 14.90 0.57
CA ASN A 347 7.46 13.96 -0.02
C ASN A 347 6.07 14.57 -0.24
N THR A 348 5.63 15.46 0.67
CA THR A 348 4.35 16.16 0.55
C THR A 348 4.34 17.12 -0.63
N ILE A 349 5.42 17.89 -0.83
CA ILE A 349 5.54 18.84 -1.95
C ILE A 349 5.51 18.08 -3.28
N ILE A 350 6.29 17.00 -3.42
CA ILE A 350 6.29 16.19 -4.65
C ILE A 350 4.92 15.56 -4.89
N ALA A 351 4.29 15.03 -3.85
CA ALA A 351 2.95 14.48 -3.95
C ALA A 351 1.96 15.53 -4.48
N LEU A 352 1.98 16.76 -3.96
CA LEU A 352 1.09 17.83 -4.44
C LEU A 352 1.34 18.20 -5.92
N ILE A 353 2.58 18.15 -6.39
CA ILE A 353 2.90 18.37 -7.81
C ILE A 353 2.30 17.25 -8.68
N VAL A 354 2.44 15.99 -8.25
CA VAL A 354 1.89 14.81 -8.96
C VAL A 354 0.35 14.81 -8.99
N LEU A 355 -0.30 15.45 -8.03
CA LEU A 355 -1.75 15.59 -7.97
C LEU A 355 -2.33 16.46 -9.11
N ILE A 356 -1.55 17.42 -9.64
CA ILE A 356 -2.00 18.35 -10.69
C ILE A 356 -2.39 17.60 -11.98
N PRO A 357 -1.51 16.77 -12.59
CA PRO A 357 -1.87 16.00 -13.79
C PRO A 357 -2.65 14.71 -13.49
N GLY A 358 -2.60 14.20 -12.25
CA GLY A 358 -2.95 12.81 -11.95
C GLY A 358 -4.45 12.48 -11.92
N ASP A 359 -4.83 11.45 -12.68
CA ASP A 359 -6.01 10.62 -12.40
C ASP A 359 -5.57 9.32 -11.69
N PHE A 360 -6.44 8.76 -10.86
CA PHE A 360 -6.13 7.61 -10.01
C PHE A 360 -5.60 6.42 -10.82
N GLN A 361 -6.27 6.07 -11.92
CA GLN A 361 -5.90 4.94 -12.76
C GLN A 361 -4.52 5.14 -13.39
N ALA A 362 -4.26 6.32 -13.94
CA ALA A 362 -2.99 6.68 -14.54
C ALA A 362 -1.85 6.66 -13.51
N ILE A 363 -2.08 7.17 -12.29
CA ILE A 363 -1.10 7.16 -11.20
C ILE A 363 -0.74 5.73 -10.79
N VAL A 364 -1.73 4.86 -10.60
CA VAL A 364 -1.48 3.46 -10.21
C VAL A 364 -0.73 2.71 -11.31
N ASN A 365 -1.12 2.92 -12.58
CA ASN A 365 -0.45 2.30 -13.71
C ASN A 365 1.00 2.76 -13.85
N TYR A 366 1.25 4.08 -13.75
CA TYR A 366 2.59 4.64 -13.80
C TYR A 366 3.46 4.16 -12.63
N PHE A 367 2.90 4.14 -11.41
CA PHE A 367 3.57 3.60 -10.23
C PHE A 367 4.01 2.15 -10.48
N ARG A 368 3.12 1.29 -10.97
CA ARG A 368 3.42 -0.15 -11.17
C ARG A 368 4.37 -0.38 -12.33
N TYR A 369 4.16 0.30 -13.46
CA TYR A 369 5.06 0.24 -14.60
C TYR A 369 6.47 0.66 -14.21
N SER A 370 6.61 1.79 -13.51
CA SER A 370 7.88 2.26 -13.00
C SER A 370 8.51 1.21 -12.08
N ASN A 371 7.75 0.61 -11.17
CA ASN A 371 8.29 -0.37 -10.22
C ASN A 371 8.89 -1.59 -10.94
N PHE A 372 8.13 -2.17 -11.88
CA PHE A 372 8.62 -3.29 -12.69
C PHE A 372 9.81 -2.90 -13.57
N PHE A 373 9.77 -1.72 -14.20
CA PHE A 373 10.88 -1.24 -15.02
C PHE A 373 12.18 -1.14 -14.22
N PHE A 374 12.12 -0.59 -13.01
CA PHE A 374 13.30 -0.45 -12.16
C PHE A 374 13.79 -1.78 -11.61
N PHE A 375 12.89 -2.70 -11.22
CA PHE A 375 13.31 -4.06 -10.85
C PHE A 375 13.99 -4.79 -12.02
N SER A 376 13.44 -4.69 -13.23
CA SER A 376 14.04 -5.29 -14.43
C SER A 376 15.40 -4.66 -14.77
N PHE A 377 15.51 -3.34 -14.69
CA PHE A 377 16.78 -2.63 -14.91
C PHE A 377 17.84 -3.05 -13.89
N LEU A 378 17.45 -3.24 -12.64
CA LEU A 378 18.34 -3.76 -11.61
C LEU A 378 18.80 -5.17 -11.94
N LEU A 379 17.88 -6.09 -12.21
CA LEU A 379 18.23 -7.47 -12.56
C LEU A 379 19.20 -7.54 -13.75
N TYR A 380 18.99 -6.72 -14.78
CA TYR A 380 19.88 -6.63 -15.93
C TYR A 380 21.30 -6.17 -15.56
N ASN A 381 21.42 -5.08 -14.79
CA ASN A 381 22.72 -4.59 -14.33
C ASN A 381 23.39 -5.55 -13.34
N GLY A 382 22.61 -6.31 -12.58
CA GLY A 382 23.08 -7.28 -11.60
C GLY A 382 23.70 -8.49 -12.27
N SER A 383 23.07 -8.97 -13.34
CA SER A 383 23.61 -10.03 -14.19
C SER A 383 24.96 -9.63 -14.81
N ASN A 384 25.08 -8.39 -15.29
CA ASN A 384 26.35 -7.87 -15.83
C ASN A 384 27.42 -7.69 -14.74
N SER A 385 27.04 -7.34 -13.51
CA SER A 385 27.99 -7.21 -12.41
C SER A 385 28.46 -8.57 -11.87
N HIS A 386 27.62 -9.60 -11.89
CA HIS A 386 28.03 -10.96 -11.51
C HIS A 386 29.03 -11.58 -12.48
N HIS A 387 28.96 -11.26 -13.77
CA HIS A 387 30.03 -11.62 -14.71
C HIS A 387 31.38 -10.96 -14.37
N ALA A 388 31.39 -9.85 -13.63
CA ALA A 388 32.60 -9.17 -13.17
C ALA A 388 33.04 -9.56 -11.74
N LYS A 389 32.20 -10.25 -10.95
CA LYS A 389 32.44 -10.58 -9.53
C LYS A 389 32.11 -12.04 -9.18
N GLY A 390 32.63 -12.99 -9.95
CA GLY A 390 32.45 -14.44 -9.75
C GLY A 390 33.03 -15.05 -8.46
N HIS A 391 33.20 -14.30 -7.36
CA HIS A 391 33.96 -14.78 -6.19
C HIS A 391 33.38 -14.43 -4.79
N ILE A 392 32.09 -14.10 -4.64
CA ILE A 392 31.58 -13.67 -3.31
C ILE A 392 30.45 -14.55 -2.74
N TRP A 393 29.80 -15.41 -3.53
CA TRP A 393 28.67 -16.21 -3.01
C TRP A 393 29.03 -17.49 -2.22
N TYR A 394 30.32 -17.84 -2.08
CA TYR A 394 30.76 -19.07 -1.39
C TYR A 394 31.43 -18.86 -0.02
N LYS A 395 31.33 -17.67 0.57
CA LYS A 395 31.76 -17.44 1.95
C LYS A 395 30.73 -16.57 2.66
N HIS A 396 29.73 -17.20 3.28
CA HIS A 396 29.37 -16.96 4.68
C HIS A 396 28.27 -17.89 5.16
#